data_AF-A0A0K0XVK3-F1
#
_entry.id   AF-A0A0K0XVK3-F1
#
_cell.length_a   1.000
_cell.length_b   1.000
_cell.length_c   1.000
_cell.angle_alpha   90.00
_cell.angle_beta   90.00
_cell.angle_gamma   90.00
#
_symmetry.space_group_name_H-M   'P 1'
#
loop_
_entity.id
_entity.type
_entity.pdbx_description
1 polymer ?
#
loop_
_entity_poly.entity_id
_entity_poly.type
_entity_poly.pdbx_seq_one_letter_code
_entity_poly.pdbx_strand_id
1 'polypeptide(L)'
;MPACPLCRFEETRPLTEIAGRRYFRCDHCHLRFLDPQQHPDPGLEKAEYDRHQNDPNDAGYRRFLGRLIDVMGPGLQAGQRGLDYGCGPGPALAAMLEANGQQMALWDPIYAPDSSVLQRRYDFITCTETAEHFHRPGEEFERLDALLKPGGQLGLMTRFQTDDGRFAGWHYRRDPTHVVFYRTSTLRWLAQRFGWTVEIREPDIAVFRSAG
;
A
#
# COMPACT_ATOMS: atom_id res chain seq x y z
N MET A 1 6.94 5.52 -24.06
CA MET A 1 6.41 5.82 -22.70
C MET A 1 6.89 4.70 -21.78
N PRO A 2 7.07 4.90 -20.48
CA PRO A 2 7.54 3.82 -19.60
C PRO A 2 6.51 2.68 -19.56
N ALA A 3 6.98 1.44 -19.51
CA ALA A 3 6.10 0.30 -19.22
C ALA A 3 5.44 0.50 -17.85
N CYS A 4 4.23 -0.05 -17.67
CA CYS A 4 3.53 0.06 -16.40
C CYS A 4 4.31 -0.67 -15.28
N PRO A 5 4.65 -0.01 -14.15
CA PRO A 5 5.49 -0.60 -13.11
C PRO A 5 4.77 -1.66 -12.27
N LEU A 6 3.46 -1.83 -12.48
CA LEU A 6 2.64 -2.87 -11.85
C LEU A 6 2.45 -4.09 -12.74
N CYS A 7 1.89 -3.91 -13.93
CA CYS A 7 1.51 -5.02 -14.81
C CYS A 7 2.50 -5.30 -15.94
N ARG A 8 3.54 -4.47 -16.10
CA ARG A 8 4.56 -4.52 -17.17
C ARG A 8 4.01 -4.33 -18.59
N PHE A 9 2.77 -3.86 -18.73
CA PHE A 9 2.19 -3.50 -20.03
C PHE A 9 2.97 -2.34 -20.68
N GLU A 10 3.39 -2.51 -21.94
CA GLU A 10 4.31 -1.60 -22.63
C GLU A 10 3.63 -0.34 -23.18
N GLU A 11 2.34 -0.42 -23.51
CA GLU A 11 1.59 0.66 -24.16
C GLU A 11 0.85 1.54 -23.13
N THR A 12 1.59 2.20 -22.24
CA THR A 12 1.00 3.20 -21.34
C THR A 12 0.72 4.51 -22.08
N ARG A 13 -0.14 5.36 -21.51
CA ARG A 13 -0.51 6.67 -22.07
C ARG A 13 -0.14 7.81 -21.12
N PRO A 14 0.13 9.03 -21.61
CA PRO A 14 0.31 10.19 -20.74
C PRO A 14 -1.01 10.48 -20.04
N LEU A 15 -0.93 10.82 -18.76
CA LEU A 15 -2.07 11.33 -17.98
C LEU A 15 -2.06 12.86 -18.01
N THR A 16 -0.97 13.45 -17.51
CA THR A 16 -0.79 14.90 -17.39
C THR A 16 0.66 15.21 -16.97
N GLU A 17 1.06 16.46 -17.09
CA GLU A 17 2.31 16.99 -16.54
C GLU A 17 1.97 18.13 -15.58
N ILE A 18 2.50 18.08 -14.36
CA ILE A 18 2.33 19.14 -13.36
C ILE A 18 3.70 19.51 -12.80
N ALA A 19 4.08 20.80 -12.90
CA ALA A 19 5.32 21.33 -12.36
C ALA A 19 6.56 20.50 -12.75
N GLY A 20 6.64 20.10 -14.02
CA GLY A 20 7.74 19.28 -14.56
C GLY A 20 7.69 17.79 -14.21
N ARG A 21 6.71 17.32 -13.41
CA ARG A 21 6.47 15.89 -13.14
C ARG A 21 5.51 15.31 -14.16
N ARG A 22 5.94 14.27 -14.86
CA ARG A 22 5.15 13.56 -15.88
C ARG A 22 4.46 12.36 -15.26
N TYR A 23 3.15 12.27 -15.45
CA TYR A 23 2.36 11.14 -14.98
C TYR A 23 1.79 10.37 -16.16
N PHE A 24 1.71 9.06 -16.00
CA PHE A 24 1.21 8.12 -16.98
C PHE A 24 0.02 7.35 -16.41
N ARG A 25 -0.77 6.76 -17.30
CA ARG A 25 -1.86 5.84 -16.98
C ARG A 25 -1.72 4.57 -17.80
N CYS A 26 -2.02 3.45 -17.16
CA CYS A 26 -2.09 2.16 -17.82
C CYS A 26 -3.55 1.81 -18.11
N ASP A 27 -3.88 1.40 -19.33
CA ASP A 27 -5.25 0.97 -19.66
C ASP A 27 -5.51 -0.50 -19.31
N HIS A 28 -4.45 -1.28 -19.10
CA HIS A 28 -4.55 -2.70 -18.76
C HIS A 28 -4.90 -2.91 -17.27
N CYS A 29 -4.16 -2.31 -16.34
CA CYS A 29 -4.41 -2.41 -14.90
C CYS A 29 -4.97 -1.12 -14.27
N HIS A 30 -5.23 -0.09 -15.07
CA HIS A 30 -5.77 1.20 -14.61
C HIS A 30 -4.91 2.00 -13.61
N LEU A 31 -3.66 1.60 -13.35
CA LEU A 31 -2.77 2.35 -12.47
C LEU A 31 -2.43 3.73 -13.06
N ARG A 32 -2.35 4.76 -12.20
CA ARG A 32 -1.69 6.02 -12.51
C ARG A 32 -0.36 6.04 -11.79
N PHE A 33 0.70 6.50 -12.46
CA PHE A 33 2.04 6.47 -11.89
C PHE A 33 2.88 7.62 -12.41
N LEU A 34 3.81 8.07 -11.58
CA LEU A 34 4.85 9.01 -11.96
C LEU A 34 5.84 8.33 -12.92
N ASP A 35 6.46 9.10 -13.80
CA ASP A 35 7.63 8.63 -14.55
C ASP A 35 8.67 7.99 -13.62
N PRO A 36 9.07 6.72 -13.84
CA PRO A 36 10.10 6.04 -13.03
C PRO A 36 11.44 6.78 -12.95
N GLN A 37 11.76 7.62 -13.94
CA GLN A 37 12.98 8.44 -13.92
C GLN A 37 12.89 9.64 -12.96
N GLN A 38 11.70 9.92 -12.43
CA GLN A 38 11.43 11.05 -11.53
C GLN A 38 11.06 10.62 -10.11
N HIS A 39 11.25 9.34 -9.78
CA HIS A 39 11.09 8.84 -8.42
C HIS A 39 12.08 9.55 -7.47
N PRO A 40 11.66 9.84 -6.23
CA PRO A 40 12.57 10.38 -5.23
C PRO A 40 13.71 9.40 -4.94
N ASP A 41 14.87 9.92 -4.54
CA ASP A 41 15.92 9.09 -3.97
C ASP A 41 15.59 8.73 -2.50
N PRO A 42 16.21 7.69 -1.93
CA PRO A 42 15.95 7.28 -0.54
C PRO A 42 16.19 8.36 0.51
N GLY A 43 17.07 9.33 0.25
CA GLY A 43 17.34 10.44 1.14
C GLY A 43 16.18 11.43 1.20
N LEU A 44 15.61 11.77 0.03
CA LEU A 44 14.41 12.59 -0.07
C LEU A 44 13.19 11.88 0.55
N GLU A 45 13.02 10.59 0.27
CA GLU A 45 11.95 9.78 0.87
C GLU A 45 12.00 9.84 2.40
N LYS A 46 13.16 9.51 2.98
CA LYS A 46 13.34 9.56 4.43
C LYS A 46 13.09 10.95 5.00
N ALA A 47 13.58 12.00 4.34
CA ALA A 47 13.40 13.38 4.81
C ALA A 47 11.93 13.78 4.85
N GLU A 48 11.11 13.32 3.90
CA GLU A 48 9.66 13.56 3.92
C GLU A 48 8.94 12.67 4.95
N TYR A 49 9.29 11.39 5.07
CA TYR A 49 8.73 10.50 6.09
C TYR A 49 8.99 10.99 7.52
N ASP A 50 10.19 11.53 7.79
CA ASP A 50 10.56 12.12 9.08
C ASP A 50 9.71 13.38 9.42
N ARG A 51 9.01 13.97 8.45
CA ARG A 51 8.09 15.10 8.67
C ARG A 51 6.67 14.66 9.02
N HIS A 52 6.32 13.39 8.82
CA HIS A 52 4.99 12.87 9.14
C HIS A 52 4.82 12.72 10.66
N GLN A 53 3.66 13.14 11.18
CA GLN A 53 3.33 13.08 12.61
C GLN A 53 2.56 11.78 12.92
N ASN A 54 3.25 10.65 12.82
CA ASN A 54 2.68 9.32 13.06
C ASN A 54 2.79 8.92 14.54
N ASP A 55 2.22 9.73 15.45
CA ASP A 55 2.28 9.45 16.89
C ASP A 55 1.35 8.27 17.27
N PRO A 56 1.88 7.14 17.76
CA PRO A 56 1.07 5.98 18.17
C PRO A 56 0.15 6.24 19.37
N ASN A 57 0.33 7.36 20.08
CA ASN A 57 -0.53 7.81 21.17
C ASN A 57 -1.60 8.82 20.71
N ASP A 58 -1.51 9.35 19.49
CA ASP A 58 -2.53 10.26 18.97
C ASP A 58 -3.83 9.51 18.68
N ALA A 59 -4.91 9.91 19.36
CA ALA A 59 -6.20 9.26 19.23
C ALA A 59 -6.81 9.41 17.84
N GLY A 60 -6.53 10.51 17.13
CA GLY A 60 -6.98 10.74 15.76
C GLY A 60 -6.32 9.78 14.78
N TYR A 61 -5.01 9.61 14.88
CA TYR A 61 -4.21 8.70 14.07
C TYR A 61 -4.57 7.23 14.33
N ARG A 62 -4.68 6.82 15.60
CA ARG A 62 -5.18 5.49 15.96
C ARG A 62 -6.59 5.24 15.40
N ARG A 63 -7.50 6.23 15.47
CA ARG A 63 -8.83 6.10 14.89
C ARG A 63 -8.78 5.98 13.37
N PHE A 64 -7.89 6.72 12.70
CA PHE A 64 -7.70 6.65 11.26
C PHE A 64 -7.25 5.24 10.83
N LEU A 65 -6.22 4.69 11.47
CA LEU A 65 -5.71 3.34 11.21
C LEU A 65 -6.69 2.23 11.63
N GLY A 66 -7.40 2.45 12.74
CA GLY A 66 -8.39 1.52 13.29
C GLY A 66 -9.50 1.15 12.30
N ARG A 67 -9.81 2.04 11.34
CA ARG A 67 -10.75 1.73 10.25
C ARG A 67 -10.35 0.50 9.45
N LEU A 68 -9.04 0.23 9.27
CA LEU A 68 -8.59 -1.00 8.60
C LEU A 68 -8.86 -2.23 9.46
N ILE A 69 -8.58 -2.14 10.77
CA ILE A 69 -8.86 -3.23 11.72
C ILE A 69 -10.36 -3.54 11.73
N ASP A 70 -11.22 -2.52 11.70
CA ASP A 70 -12.68 -2.73 11.68
C ASP A 70 -13.14 -3.57 10.49
N VAL A 71 -12.47 -3.44 9.34
CA VAL A 71 -12.80 -4.21 8.12
C VAL A 71 -12.16 -5.59 8.12
N MET A 72 -10.91 -5.72 8.59
CA MET A 72 -10.21 -7.01 8.62
C MET A 72 -10.68 -7.91 9.78
N GLY A 73 -10.94 -7.30 10.94
CA GLY A 73 -11.17 -7.92 12.24
C GLY A 73 -12.17 -9.08 12.25
N PRO A 74 -13.33 -9.00 11.55
CA PRO A 74 -14.28 -10.11 11.48
C PRO A 74 -13.70 -11.42 10.91
N GLY A 75 -12.58 -11.36 10.18
CA GLY A 75 -11.88 -12.53 9.66
C GLY A 75 -10.53 -12.82 10.33
N LEU A 76 -10.18 -12.11 11.40
CA LEU A 76 -8.98 -12.37 12.20
C LEU A 76 -9.33 -13.17 13.46
N GLN A 77 -8.44 -14.08 13.84
CA GLN A 77 -8.55 -14.89 15.06
C GLN A 77 -7.42 -14.57 16.03
N ALA A 78 -7.66 -14.67 17.33
CA ALA A 78 -6.61 -14.47 18.33
C ALA A 78 -5.43 -15.44 18.10
N GLY A 79 -4.21 -14.93 18.27
CA GLY A 79 -2.96 -15.68 18.08
C GLY A 79 -2.50 -15.84 16.63
N GLN A 80 -3.23 -15.30 15.64
CA GLN A 80 -2.74 -15.26 14.26
C GLN A 80 -1.50 -14.36 14.14
N ARG A 81 -0.64 -14.69 13.18
CA ARG A 81 0.61 -13.96 12.93
C ARG A 81 0.42 -12.98 11.79
N GLY A 82 0.58 -11.70 12.09
CA GLY A 82 0.54 -10.57 11.16
C GLY A 82 1.91 -10.03 10.80
N LEU A 83 2.00 -9.36 9.66
CA LEU A 83 3.10 -8.49 9.29
C LEU A 83 2.56 -7.08 9.04
N ASP A 84 3.18 -6.07 9.65
CA ASP A 84 2.98 -4.68 9.28
C ASP A 84 4.05 -4.28 8.25
N TYR A 85 3.63 -4.13 6.99
CA TYR A 85 4.50 -3.91 5.83
C TYR A 85 4.53 -2.42 5.48
N GLY A 86 5.68 -1.78 5.70
CA GLY A 86 5.82 -0.32 5.68
C GLY A 86 5.43 0.32 7.01
N CYS A 87 5.87 -0.26 8.11
CA CYS A 87 5.38 0.10 9.44
C CYS A 87 5.80 1.51 9.93
N GLY A 88 6.79 2.14 9.28
CA GLY A 88 7.30 3.45 9.67
C GLY A 88 7.99 3.48 11.05
N PRO A 89 8.30 4.68 11.59
CA PRO A 89 9.04 4.87 12.84
C PRO A 89 8.24 4.58 14.13
N GLY A 90 6.93 4.40 14.03
CA GLY A 90 6.01 4.23 15.16
C GLY A 90 4.82 3.36 14.78
N PRO A 91 4.93 2.02 14.83
CA PRO A 91 3.97 1.08 14.24
C PRO A 91 2.69 0.96 15.08
N ALA A 92 1.89 2.03 15.09
CA ALA A 92 0.67 2.14 15.90
C ALA A 92 -0.35 1.03 15.58
N LEU A 93 -0.48 0.69 14.29
CA LEU A 93 -1.39 -0.36 13.82
C LEU A 93 -0.99 -1.73 14.39
N ALA A 94 0.30 -2.07 14.35
CA ALA A 94 0.80 -3.30 14.96
C ALA A 94 0.49 -3.36 16.46
N ALA A 95 0.77 -2.28 17.21
CA ALA A 95 0.47 -2.22 18.64
C ALA A 95 -1.04 -2.36 18.94
N MET A 96 -1.91 -1.81 18.10
CA MET A 96 -3.36 -1.98 18.21
C MET A 96 -3.79 -3.43 17.94
N LEU A 97 -3.20 -4.10 16.96
CA LEU A 97 -3.49 -5.50 16.65
C LEU A 97 -2.97 -6.45 17.74
N GLU A 98 -1.80 -6.17 18.32
CA GLU A 98 -1.28 -6.90 19.48
C GLU A 98 -2.22 -6.78 20.69
N ALA A 99 -2.76 -5.58 20.95
CA ALA A 99 -3.77 -5.37 21.99
C ALA A 99 -5.07 -6.16 21.72
N ASN A 100 -5.36 -6.49 20.46
CA ASN A 100 -6.46 -7.35 20.03
C ASN A 100 -6.07 -8.85 19.99
N GLY A 101 -4.91 -9.23 20.53
CA GLY A 101 -4.47 -10.62 20.68
C GLY A 101 -3.75 -11.20 19.48
N GLN A 102 -3.31 -10.39 18.52
CA GLN A 102 -2.49 -10.83 17.38
C GLN A 102 -1.00 -10.85 17.72
N GLN A 103 -0.21 -11.57 16.93
CA GLN A 103 1.26 -11.51 16.98
C GLN A 103 1.75 -10.71 15.77
N MET A 104 2.52 -9.64 15.97
CA MET A 104 2.97 -8.78 14.88
C MET A 104 4.46 -8.90 14.62
N ALA A 105 4.83 -9.04 13.34
CA ALA A 105 6.14 -8.70 12.84
C ALA A 105 6.08 -7.32 12.16
N LEU A 106 7.23 -6.67 12.05
CA LEU A 106 7.36 -5.34 11.45
C LEU A 106 8.36 -5.41 10.30
N TRP A 107 8.04 -4.73 9.20
CA TRP A 107 8.96 -4.53 8.10
C TRP A 107 8.88 -3.10 7.59
N ASP A 108 10.03 -2.45 7.51
CA ASP A 108 10.19 -1.17 6.84
C ASP A 108 11.66 -1.01 6.44
N PRO A 109 12.00 -0.67 5.19
CA PRO A 109 13.38 -0.61 4.73
C PRO A 109 14.23 0.47 5.45
N ILE A 110 13.60 1.47 6.07
CA ILE A 110 14.26 2.57 6.77
C ILE A 110 14.16 2.36 8.29
N TYR A 111 12.97 2.05 8.79
CA TYR A 111 12.66 2.10 10.22
C TYR A 111 12.64 0.72 10.91
N ALA A 112 12.46 -0.37 10.16
CA ALA A 112 12.46 -1.74 10.68
C ALA A 112 13.09 -2.73 9.66
N PRO A 113 14.40 -2.60 9.36
CA PRO A 113 15.04 -3.26 8.22
C PRO A 113 15.43 -4.73 8.49
N ASP A 114 14.75 -5.43 9.40
CA ASP A 114 14.98 -6.85 9.64
C ASP A 114 14.37 -7.70 8.52
N SER A 115 15.16 -7.97 7.48
CA SER A 115 14.71 -8.75 6.33
C SER A 115 14.38 -10.22 6.64
N SER A 116 14.69 -10.72 7.84
CA SER A 116 14.36 -12.10 8.23
C SER A 116 12.84 -12.33 8.30
N VAL A 117 12.06 -11.27 8.51
CA VAL A 117 10.58 -11.32 8.50
C VAL A 117 10.04 -11.63 7.10
N LEU A 118 10.76 -11.24 6.05
CA LEU A 118 10.39 -11.50 4.65
C LEU A 118 10.64 -12.96 4.21
N GLN A 119 11.17 -13.81 5.09
CA GLN A 119 11.37 -15.24 4.85
C GLN A 119 10.28 -16.11 5.50
N ARG A 120 9.25 -15.47 6.07
CA ARG A 120 8.16 -16.14 6.80
C ARG A 120 6.84 -16.01 6.03
N ARG A 121 5.83 -16.74 6.50
CA ARG A 121 4.46 -16.62 6.01
C ARG A 121 3.49 -16.22 7.12
N TYR A 122 2.53 -15.38 6.75
CA TYR A 122 1.62 -14.68 7.66
C TYR A 122 0.17 -15.04 7.40
N ASP A 123 -0.62 -15.06 8.46
CA ASP A 123 -2.08 -15.23 8.41
C ASP A 123 -2.74 -13.95 7.86
N PHE A 124 -2.13 -12.79 8.12
CA PHE A 124 -2.53 -11.54 7.52
C PHE A 124 -1.34 -10.57 7.37
N ILE A 125 -1.49 -9.58 6.49
CA ILE A 125 -0.53 -8.50 6.29
C ILE A 125 -1.30 -7.18 6.28
N THR A 126 -0.76 -6.15 6.93
CA THR A 126 -1.23 -4.76 6.80
C THR A 126 -0.23 -3.96 5.98
N CYS A 127 -0.72 -3.06 5.14
CA CYS A 127 0.07 -2.15 4.31
C CYS A 127 -0.70 -0.83 4.24
N THR A 128 -0.37 0.09 5.16
CA THR A 128 -1.13 1.33 5.37
C THR A 128 -0.27 2.54 5.10
N GLU A 129 -0.75 3.44 4.24
CA GLU A 129 -0.03 4.63 3.77
C GLU A 129 1.40 4.27 3.34
N THR A 130 1.50 3.23 2.50
CA THR A 130 2.78 2.62 2.09
C THR A 130 2.79 2.33 0.59
N ALA A 131 1.74 1.70 0.08
CA ALA A 131 1.74 1.17 -1.29
C ALA A 131 1.84 2.25 -2.38
N GLU A 132 1.44 3.49 -2.08
CA GLU A 132 1.61 4.67 -2.94
C GLU A 132 3.07 5.05 -3.18
N HIS A 133 3.97 4.61 -2.30
CA HIS A 133 5.42 4.84 -2.37
C HIS A 133 6.16 3.73 -3.13
N PHE A 134 5.47 2.66 -3.53
CA PHE A 134 6.13 1.56 -4.23
C PHE A 134 6.69 2.01 -5.58
N HIS A 135 8.03 2.04 -5.67
CA HIS A 135 8.73 2.27 -6.94
C HIS A 135 8.50 1.13 -7.93
N ARG A 136 8.29 -0.10 -7.43
CA ARG A 136 8.07 -1.32 -8.21
C ARG A 136 6.89 -2.11 -7.67
N PRO A 137 5.66 -1.59 -7.76
CA PRO A 137 4.50 -2.21 -7.12
C PRO A 137 4.24 -3.62 -7.65
N GLY A 138 4.60 -3.97 -8.88
CA GLY A 138 4.50 -5.34 -9.38
C GLY A 138 5.32 -6.33 -8.55
N GLU A 139 6.57 -6.00 -8.26
CA GLU A 139 7.47 -6.82 -7.42
C GLU A 139 7.00 -6.85 -5.96
N GLU A 140 6.49 -5.73 -5.46
CA GLU A 140 5.98 -5.63 -4.08
C GLU A 140 4.72 -6.47 -3.87
N PHE A 141 3.75 -6.45 -4.80
CA PHE A 141 2.57 -7.32 -4.71
C PHE A 141 2.92 -8.80 -4.93
N GLU A 142 3.89 -9.13 -5.79
CA GLU A 142 4.42 -10.50 -5.92
C GLU A 142 5.05 -10.98 -4.61
N ARG A 143 5.76 -10.10 -3.88
CA ARG A 143 6.28 -10.39 -2.54
C ARG A 143 5.16 -10.58 -1.53
N LEU A 144 4.18 -9.68 -1.48
CA LEU A 144 3.04 -9.77 -0.56
C LEU A 144 2.28 -11.08 -0.75
N ASP A 145 2.06 -11.53 -1.99
CA ASP A 145 1.48 -12.85 -2.29
C ASP A 145 2.32 -14.01 -1.73
N ALA A 146 3.64 -13.97 -1.92
CA ALA A 146 4.54 -14.99 -1.40
C ALA A 146 4.59 -15.05 0.14
N LEU A 147 4.35 -13.92 0.81
CA LEU A 147 4.32 -13.81 2.27
C LEU A 147 2.98 -14.25 2.87
N LEU A 148 1.89 -14.25 2.10
CA LEU A 148 0.60 -14.72 2.59
C LEU A 148 0.58 -16.25 2.70
N LYS A 149 -0.07 -16.76 3.74
CA LYS A 149 -0.56 -18.14 3.78
C LYS A 149 -1.81 -18.27 2.91
N PRO A 150 -2.13 -19.46 2.39
CA PRO A 150 -3.42 -19.73 1.76
C PRO A 150 -4.58 -19.31 2.68
N GLY A 151 -5.58 -18.62 2.12
CA GLY A 151 -6.70 -18.04 2.86
C GLY A 151 -6.36 -16.81 3.71
N GLY A 152 -5.09 -16.37 3.74
CA GLY A 152 -4.64 -15.20 4.49
C GLY A 152 -5.14 -13.87 3.89
N GLN A 153 -5.11 -12.81 4.71
CA GLN A 153 -5.63 -11.49 4.35
C GLN A 153 -4.55 -10.46 4.07
N LEU A 154 -4.74 -9.59 3.09
CA LEU A 154 -3.95 -8.36 2.92
C LEU A 154 -4.86 -7.14 3.09
N GLY A 155 -4.62 -6.37 4.14
CA GLY A 155 -5.25 -5.07 4.35
C GLY A 155 -4.42 -3.95 3.75
N LEU A 156 -4.98 -3.27 2.76
CA LEU A 156 -4.39 -2.10 2.13
C LEU A 156 -5.15 -0.84 2.57
N MET A 157 -4.44 0.17 3.04
CA MET A 157 -4.97 1.52 3.24
C MET A 157 -4.14 2.51 2.44
N THR A 158 -4.72 3.13 1.41
CA THR A 158 -4.09 4.15 0.56
C THR A 158 -5.19 4.89 -0.20
N ARG A 159 -5.06 6.19 -0.44
CA ARG A 159 -6.15 6.97 -1.04
C ARG A 159 -6.35 6.60 -2.51
N PHE A 160 -7.58 6.23 -2.87
CA PHE A 160 -7.91 5.87 -4.25
C PHE A 160 -8.07 7.10 -5.15
N GLN A 161 -7.50 7.03 -6.35
CA GLN A 161 -7.72 7.98 -7.41
C GLN A 161 -9.01 7.65 -8.16
N THR A 162 -9.90 8.63 -8.31
CA THR A 162 -11.23 8.43 -8.91
C THR A 162 -11.41 9.16 -10.24
N ASP A 163 -10.79 10.33 -10.40
CA ASP A 163 -11.01 11.22 -11.54
C ASP A 163 -9.69 11.80 -12.10
N ASP A 164 -9.39 11.49 -13.37
CA ASP A 164 -8.21 12.00 -14.06
C ASP A 164 -8.25 13.52 -14.22
N GLY A 165 -9.43 14.12 -14.43
CA GLY A 165 -9.61 15.56 -14.59
C GLY A 165 -9.30 16.35 -13.32
N ARG A 166 -9.36 15.71 -12.14
CA ARG A 166 -9.03 16.31 -10.84
C ARG A 166 -7.61 16.01 -10.37
N PHE A 167 -6.88 15.15 -11.09
CA PHE A 167 -5.55 14.68 -10.66
C PHE A 167 -4.57 15.82 -10.42
N ALA A 168 -4.58 16.85 -11.28
CA ALA A 168 -3.70 18.01 -11.14
C ALA A 168 -3.96 18.84 -9.86
N GLY A 169 -5.19 18.85 -9.35
CA GLY A 169 -5.56 19.57 -8.12
C GLY A 169 -5.49 18.74 -6.85
N TRP A 170 -5.45 17.40 -6.99
CA TRP A 170 -5.57 16.46 -5.87
C TRP A 170 -4.39 16.59 -4.89
N HIS A 171 -4.72 16.70 -3.59
CA HIS A 171 -3.73 16.92 -2.53
C HIS A 171 -2.84 15.71 -2.30
N TYR A 172 -3.37 14.48 -2.43
CA TYR A 172 -2.63 13.25 -2.17
C TYR A 172 -1.40 13.09 -3.08
N ARG A 173 -1.50 13.54 -4.34
CA ARG A 173 -0.37 13.57 -5.29
C ARG A 173 0.68 14.65 -5.00
N ARG A 174 0.42 15.57 -4.06
CA ARG A 174 1.37 16.65 -3.75
C ARG A 174 2.55 16.18 -2.91
N ASP A 175 2.39 15.08 -2.18
CA ASP A 175 3.53 14.44 -1.53
C ASP A 175 4.49 13.92 -2.61
N PRO A 176 5.77 14.32 -2.60
CA PRO A 176 6.73 13.93 -3.63
C PRO A 176 7.03 12.43 -3.60
N THR A 177 6.80 11.75 -2.48
CA THR A 177 7.03 10.32 -2.31
C THR A 177 5.90 9.46 -2.85
N HIS A 178 4.74 10.05 -3.19
CA HIS A 178 3.64 9.31 -3.79
C HIS A 178 3.92 9.17 -5.30
N VAL A 179 4.31 7.97 -5.72
CA VAL A 179 4.71 7.68 -7.10
C VAL A 179 3.72 6.79 -7.85
N VAL A 180 2.85 6.08 -7.14
CA VAL A 180 1.79 5.25 -7.74
C VAL A 180 0.45 5.54 -7.09
N PHE A 181 -0.62 5.54 -7.88
CA PHE A 181 -1.95 5.94 -7.47
C PHE A 181 -2.96 4.88 -7.93
N TYR A 182 -3.48 4.15 -6.95
CA TYR A 182 -4.41 3.04 -7.18
C TYR A 182 -5.82 3.53 -7.41
N ARG A 183 -6.58 2.80 -8.22
CA ARG A 183 -8.02 2.96 -8.38
C ARG A 183 -8.72 1.70 -7.91
N THR A 184 -10.01 1.78 -7.64
CA THR A 184 -10.81 0.58 -7.37
C THR A 184 -10.69 -0.45 -8.49
N SER A 185 -10.59 -0.03 -9.76
CA SER A 185 -10.35 -0.92 -10.89
C SER A 185 -8.95 -1.55 -10.89
N THR A 186 -7.92 -0.85 -10.40
CA THR A 186 -6.58 -1.42 -10.20
C THR A 186 -6.58 -2.49 -9.12
N LEU A 187 -7.28 -2.24 -8.01
CA LEU A 187 -7.39 -3.22 -6.92
C LEU A 187 -8.16 -4.47 -7.37
N ARG A 188 -9.24 -4.31 -8.15
CA ARG A 188 -9.94 -5.46 -8.76
C ARG A 188 -9.05 -6.24 -9.73
N TRP A 189 -8.25 -5.55 -10.53
CA TRP A 189 -7.29 -6.19 -11.42
C TRP A 189 -6.23 -6.97 -10.64
N LEU A 190 -5.72 -6.43 -9.53
CA LEU A 190 -4.79 -7.14 -8.65
C LEU A 190 -5.42 -8.42 -8.08
N ALA A 191 -6.65 -8.31 -7.59
CA ALA A 191 -7.37 -9.48 -7.08
C ALA A 191 -7.48 -10.58 -8.16
N GLN A 192 -7.84 -10.20 -9.39
CA GLN A 192 -7.90 -11.14 -10.51
C GLN A 192 -6.53 -11.75 -10.84
N ARG A 193 -5.46 -10.94 -10.89
CA ARG A 193 -4.10 -11.40 -11.23
C ARG A 193 -3.62 -12.50 -10.29
N PHE A 194 -3.86 -12.35 -8.99
CA PHE A 194 -3.37 -13.27 -7.97
C PHE A 194 -4.41 -14.34 -7.55
N GLY A 195 -5.59 -14.37 -8.20
CA GLY A 195 -6.66 -15.29 -7.81
C GLY A 195 -7.25 -15.00 -6.42
N TRP A 196 -7.16 -13.75 -5.98
CA TRP A 196 -7.71 -13.29 -4.71
C TRP A 196 -9.14 -12.78 -4.86
N THR A 197 -9.81 -12.62 -3.73
CA THR A 197 -11.02 -11.78 -3.63
C THR A 197 -10.67 -10.43 -3.02
N VAL A 198 -11.45 -9.38 -3.30
CA VAL A 198 -11.24 -8.04 -2.72
C VAL A 198 -12.55 -7.40 -2.27
N GLU A 199 -12.55 -6.93 -1.04
CA GLU A 199 -13.56 -6.05 -0.47
C GLU A 199 -13.01 -4.62 -0.46
N ILE A 200 -13.72 -3.69 -1.11
CA ILE A 200 -13.30 -2.29 -1.21
C ILE A 200 -14.24 -1.43 -0.35
N ARG A 201 -13.65 -0.59 0.50
CA ARG A 201 -14.30 0.44 1.29
C ARG A 201 -13.68 1.78 0.91
N GLU A 202 -14.36 2.46 0.00
CA GLU A 202 -13.94 3.79 -0.42
C GLU A 202 -13.93 4.76 0.77
N PRO A 203 -13.01 5.73 0.79
CA PRO A 203 -12.14 6.12 -0.33
C PRO A 203 -10.73 5.52 -0.32
N ASP A 204 -10.41 4.64 0.64
CA ASP A 204 -9.01 4.32 0.94
C ASP A 204 -8.71 2.91 1.45
N ILE A 205 -9.69 2.03 1.65
CA ILE A 205 -9.45 0.69 2.20
C ILE A 205 -9.78 -0.39 1.18
N ALA A 206 -8.88 -1.36 1.02
CA ALA A 206 -9.12 -2.61 0.32
C ALA A 206 -8.59 -3.78 1.12
N VAL A 207 -9.43 -4.78 1.37
CA VAL A 207 -9.03 -6.02 2.04
C VAL A 207 -9.11 -7.16 1.04
N PHE A 208 -7.96 -7.74 0.75
CA PHE A 208 -7.82 -8.90 -0.11
C PHE A 208 -7.82 -10.18 0.71
N ARG A 209 -8.31 -11.27 0.11
CA ARG A 209 -8.14 -12.62 0.65
C ARG A 209 -7.54 -13.52 -0.41
N SER A 210 -6.42 -14.15 -0.05
CA SER A 210 -5.78 -15.14 -0.90
C SER A 210 -6.64 -16.38 -1.08
N ALA A 211 -6.42 -17.12 -2.16
CA ALA A 211 -7.07 -18.41 -2.38
C ALA A 211 -6.73 -19.37 -1.23
N GLY A 212 -7.73 -20.13 -0.78
CA GLY A 212 -7.58 -21.16 0.26
C GLY A 212 -6.96 -22.45 -0.27
#